data_AF-A0AAE8K5X1-F1
#
_entry.id   AF-A0AAE8K5X1-F1
#
_cell.length_a   1.000
_cell.length_b   1.000
_cell.length_c   1.000
_cell.angle_alpha   90.00
_cell.angle_beta   90.00
_cell.angle_gamma   90.00
#
_symmetry.space_group_name_H-M   'P 1'
#
loop_
_entity.id
_entity.type
_entity.pdbx_description
1 polymer ?
#
loop_
_entity_poly.entity_id
_entity_poly.type
_entity_poly.pdbx_seq_one_letter_code
_entity_poly.pdbx_strand_id
1 'polypeptide(L)'
;MKDGEIIQCDTPEQLLMNPKNDYVRHFFDEPKQTKEWRVEDLVVNGYFLNEIPENARQQVCFDTPMKEVYSLLSVYPSIVIVEKQRSIGSLTSKEIFAFLSREEEGNENI
;
A
#
# COMPACT_ATOMS: atom_id res chain seq x y z
N MET A 1 -24.51 -9.29 -11.00
CA MET A 1 -25.90 -8.79 -11.10
C MET A 1 -25.84 -7.37 -11.65
N LYS A 2 -26.73 -6.99 -12.56
CA LYS A 2 -26.86 -5.62 -13.07
C LYS A 2 -28.35 -5.32 -13.16
N ASP A 3 -28.80 -4.18 -12.64
CA ASP A 3 -30.20 -3.75 -12.71
C ASP A 3 -31.24 -4.78 -12.18
N GLY A 4 -30.89 -5.57 -11.16
CA GLY A 4 -31.81 -6.57 -10.61
C GLY A 4 -31.75 -7.95 -11.27
N GLU A 5 -31.05 -8.11 -12.39
CA GLU A 5 -30.97 -9.37 -13.13
C GLU A 5 -29.65 -10.11 -12.88
N ILE A 6 -29.76 -11.43 -12.68
CA ILE A 6 -28.61 -12.32 -12.60
C ILE A 6 -28.06 -12.51 -14.00
N ILE A 7 -26.97 -11.81 -14.31
CA ILE A 7 -26.29 -11.92 -15.60
C ILE A 7 -25.63 -13.29 -15.75
N GLN A 8 -24.79 -13.70 -14.80
CA GLN A 8 -24.06 -14.98 -14.82
C GLN A 8 -23.84 -15.48 -13.39
N CYS A 9 -23.98 -16.79 -13.19
CA CYS A 9 -23.77 -17.47 -11.92
C CYS A 9 -22.93 -18.72 -12.19
N ASP A 10 -21.62 -18.59 -12.05
CA ASP A 10 -20.62 -19.63 -12.33
C ASP A 10 -19.47 -19.53 -11.32
N THR A 11 -18.47 -20.41 -11.41
CA THR A 11 -17.25 -20.32 -10.60
C THR A 11 -16.38 -19.14 -11.05
N PRO A 12 -15.54 -18.57 -10.16
CA PRO A 12 -14.64 -17.47 -10.52
C PRO A 12 -13.77 -17.76 -11.76
N GLU A 13 -13.29 -18.99 -11.91
CA GLU A 13 -12.49 -19.41 -13.06
C GLU A 13 -13.32 -19.39 -14.35
N GLN A 14 -14.56 -19.88 -14.32
CA GLN A 14 -15.46 -19.86 -15.48
C GLN A 14 -15.89 -18.45 -15.85
N LEU A 15 -16.09 -17.56 -14.88
CA LEU A 15 -16.42 -16.15 -15.12
C LEU A 15 -15.30 -15.41 -15.86
N LEU A 16 -14.03 -15.75 -15.56
CA LEU A 16 -12.85 -15.19 -16.22
C LEU A 16 -12.61 -15.79 -17.61
N MET A 17 -12.78 -17.11 -17.76
CA MET A 17 -12.50 -17.80 -19.04
C MET A 17 -13.64 -17.62 -20.05
N ASN A 18 -14.88 -17.52 -19.57
CA ASN A 18 -16.09 -17.44 -20.40
C ASN A 18 -17.05 -16.35 -19.87
N PRO A 19 -16.67 -15.07 -19.96
CA PRO A 19 -17.56 -13.98 -19.58
C PRO A 19 -18.76 -13.94 -20.52
N LYS A 20 -19.97 -13.96 -19.96
CA LYS A 20 -21.22 -13.99 -20.76
C LYS A 20 -21.47 -12.70 -21.55
N ASN A 21 -20.93 -11.56 -21.10
CA ASN A 21 -21.00 -10.28 -21.79
C ASN A 21 -19.88 -9.32 -21.35
N ASP A 22 -19.80 -8.18 -22.01
CA ASP A 22 -18.80 -7.14 -21.71
C ASP A 22 -18.90 -6.59 -20.29
N TYR A 23 -20.08 -6.64 -19.66
CA TYR A 23 -20.24 -6.27 -18.26
C TYR A 23 -19.48 -7.23 -17.33
N VAL A 24 -19.61 -8.54 -17.53
CA VAL A 24 -18.85 -9.54 -16.75
C VAL A 24 -17.36 -9.36 -17.02
N ARG A 25 -16.96 -9.14 -18.28
CA ARG A 25 -15.56 -8.90 -18.64
C ARG A 25 -14.99 -7.66 -17.93
N HIS A 26 -15.66 -6.52 -18.01
CA HIS A 26 -15.23 -5.28 -17.37
C HIS A 26 -15.20 -5.37 -15.84
N PHE A 27 -16.11 -6.12 -15.23
CA PHE A 27 -16.12 -6.34 -13.78
C PHE A 27 -14.85 -7.04 -13.27
N PHE A 28 -14.26 -7.94 -14.07
CA PHE A 28 -12.99 -8.59 -13.74
C PHE A 28 -11.76 -7.85 -14.29
N ASP A 29 -11.92 -7.05 -15.34
CA ASP A 29 -10.87 -6.22 -15.93
C ASP A 29 -10.62 -4.91 -15.17
N GLU A 30 -11.50 -4.50 -14.24
CA GLU A 30 -11.21 -3.37 -13.36
C GLU A 30 -9.93 -3.69 -12.58
N PRO A 31 -8.81 -2.96 -12.82
CA PRO A 31 -7.67 -3.11 -11.96
C PRO A 31 -8.16 -2.70 -10.58
N LYS A 32 -8.08 -3.62 -9.61
CA LYS A 32 -8.05 -3.23 -8.21
C LYS A 32 -6.89 -2.23 -8.11
N GLN A 33 -7.21 -0.94 -8.17
CA GLN A 33 -6.25 0.14 -7.96
C GLN A 33 -5.89 0.07 -6.49
N THR A 34 -5.03 -0.89 -6.17
CA THR A 34 -4.40 -1.01 -4.88
C THR A 34 -3.49 0.19 -4.85
N LYS A 35 -3.88 1.23 -4.11
CA LYS A 35 -3.09 2.45 -4.00
C LYS A 35 -1.66 2.06 -3.64
N GLU A 36 -0.71 2.38 -4.50
CA GLU A 36 0.70 2.09 -4.25
C GLU A 36 1.21 3.17 -3.29
N TRP A 37 1.27 2.82 -2.00
CA TRP A 37 1.79 3.69 -0.96
C TRP A 37 3.30 3.88 -1.09
N ARG A 38 3.75 5.10 -0.77
CA ARG A 38 5.15 5.51 -0.77
C ARG A 38 5.56 6.06 0.59
N VAL A 39 6.86 6.23 0.81
CA VAL A 39 7.40 6.85 2.03
C VAL A 39 6.81 8.25 2.25
N GLU A 40 6.57 9.02 1.18
CA GLU A 40 5.92 10.32 1.25
C GLU A 40 4.58 10.27 2.01
N ASP A 41 3.75 9.26 1.77
CA ASP A 41 2.45 9.14 2.42
C ASP A 41 2.61 9.01 3.95
N LEU A 42 3.64 8.30 4.43
CA LEU A 42 3.89 8.18 5.86
C LEU A 42 4.34 9.53 6.44
N VAL A 43 5.25 10.21 5.76
CA VAL A 43 5.80 11.48 6.22
C VAL A 43 4.72 12.55 6.28
N VAL A 44 3.90 12.68 5.23
CA VAL A 44 2.79 13.64 5.17
C VAL A 44 1.77 13.37 6.27
N ASN A 45 1.53 12.10 6.61
CA ASN A 45 0.63 11.70 7.69
C ASN A 45 1.31 11.67 9.07
N GLY A 46 2.58 12.06 9.19
CA GLY A 46 3.31 12.18 10.46
C GLY A 46 3.79 10.86 11.06
N TYR A 47 3.83 9.77 10.30
CA TYR A 47 4.27 8.45 10.74
C TYR A 47 5.77 8.25 10.51
N PHE A 48 6.59 9.00 11.26
CA PHE A 48 8.04 8.83 11.29
C PHE A 48 8.61 9.37 12.61
N LEU A 49 9.84 8.99 12.92
CA LEU A 49 10.58 9.51 14.07
C LEU A 49 11.49 10.64 13.62
N ASN A 50 11.51 11.77 14.35
CA ASN A 50 12.46 12.86 14.08
C ASN A 50 13.91 12.47 14.46
N GLU A 51 14.08 11.44 15.28
CA GLU A 51 15.38 10.94 15.70
C GLU A 51 16.01 10.07 14.61
N ILE A 52 17.29 10.30 14.35
CA ILE A 52 18.07 9.52 13.38
C ILE A 52 19.05 8.65 14.17
N PRO A 53 18.89 7.32 14.17
CA PRO A 53 19.81 6.43 14.87
C PRO A 53 21.21 6.52 14.28
N GLU A 54 22.25 6.63 15.12
CA GLU A 54 23.65 6.73 14.67
C GLU A 54 24.10 5.49 13.86
N ASN A 55 23.44 4.35 14.05
CA ASN A 55 23.73 3.09 13.40
C ASN A 55 22.82 2.79 12.19
N ALA A 56 21.93 3.70 11.80
CA ALA A 56 21.05 3.48 10.67
C ALA A 56 21.85 3.56 9.36
N ARG A 57 21.95 2.42 8.67
CA ARG A 57 22.75 2.28 7.44
C ARG A 57 21.94 2.40 6.15
N GLN A 58 20.63 2.14 6.24
CA GLN A 58 19.75 2.17 5.07
C GLN A 58 19.03 3.50 4.99
N GLN A 59 18.87 3.98 3.77
CA GLN A 59 18.23 5.25 3.45
C GLN A 59 17.15 5.01 2.40
N VAL A 60 16.03 5.71 2.54
CA VAL A 60 14.94 5.72 1.57
C VAL A 60 14.54 7.15 1.26
N CYS A 61 14.03 7.38 0.06
CA CYS A 61 13.53 8.66 -0.42
C CYS A 61 12.00 8.69 -0.38
N PHE A 62 11.40 9.86 -0.56
CA PHE A 62 9.95 10.04 -0.51
C PHE A 62 9.21 9.21 -1.57
N ASP A 63 9.83 9.02 -2.73
CA ASP A 63 9.29 8.24 -3.83
C ASP A 63 9.46 6.73 -3.64
N THR A 64 10.19 6.27 -2.62
CA THR A 64 10.43 4.84 -2.38
C THR A 64 9.10 4.12 -2.10
N PRO A 65 8.77 3.04 -2.86
CA PRO A 65 7.57 2.27 -2.64
C PRO A 65 7.58 1.54 -1.30
N MET A 66 6.42 1.41 -0.66
CA MET A 66 6.32 0.75 0.65
C MET A 66 6.76 -0.71 0.64
N LYS A 67 6.62 -1.41 -0.50
CA LYS A 67 7.14 -2.77 -0.67
C LYS A 67 8.64 -2.87 -0.36
N GLU A 68 9.43 -1.88 -0.78
CA GLU A 68 10.85 -1.83 -0.52
C GLU A 68 11.14 -1.53 0.96
N VAL A 69 10.38 -0.61 1.54
CA VAL A 69 10.46 -0.28 2.99
C VAL A 69 10.24 -1.52 3.84
N TYR A 70 9.21 -2.33 3.53
CA TYR A 70 8.94 -3.59 4.24
C TYR A 70 10.11 -4.57 4.12
N SER A 71 10.67 -4.70 2.92
CA SER A 71 11.82 -5.59 2.68
C SER A 71 13.05 -5.16 3.48
N LEU A 72 13.31 -3.86 3.57
CA LEU A 72 14.43 -3.32 4.35
C LEU A 72 14.19 -3.50 5.85
N LEU A 73 12.99 -3.20 6.36
CA LEU A 73 12.65 -3.37 7.78
C LEU A 73 12.59 -4.83 8.24
N SER A 74 12.43 -5.77 7.31
CA SER A 74 12.55 -7.19 7.63
C SER A 74 13.97 -7.61 8.01
N VAL A 75 14.99 -6.85 7.59
CA VAL A 75 16.41 -7.14 7.84
C VAL A 75 17.01 -6.15 8.83
N TYR A 76 16.62 -4.88 8.73
CA TYR A 76 17.20 -3.78 9.49
C TYR A 76 16.17 -3.20 10.47
N PRO A 77 16.56 -2.92 11.72
CA PRO A 77 15.61 -2.43 12.73
C PRO A 77 15.15 -0.99 12.49
N SER A 78 15.89 -0.21 11.69
CA SER A 78 15.57 1.17 11.37
C SER A 78 16.13 1.58 10.01
N ILE A 79 15.47 2.56 9.39
CA ILE A 79 15.82 3.14 8.10
C ILE A 79 15.73 4.66 8.22
N VAL A 80 16.66 5.40 7.60
CA VAL A 80 16.62 6.86 7.56
C VAL A 80 15.82 7.33 6.34
N ILE A 81 14.97 8.33 6.53
CA ILE A 81 14.29 9.01 5.43
C ILE A 81 15.15 10.20 5.00
N VAL A 82 15.47 10.28 3.72
CA VAL A 82 16.29 11.34 3.12
C VAL A 82 15.54 11.98 1.96
N GLU A 83 15.54 13.31 1.92
CA GLU A 83 14.94 14.08 0.83
C GLU A 83 15.90 15.21 0.45
N LYS A 84 16.18 15.39 -0.85
CA LYS A 84 17.09 16.43 -1.36
C LYS A 84 18.42 16.51 -0.59
N GLN A 85 19.03 15.36 -0.29
CA GLN A 85 20.29 15.23 0.47
C GLN A 85 20.21 15.66 1.94
N ARG A 86 19.01 15.80 2.51
CA ARG A 86 18.80 16.08 3.94
C ARG A 86 18.07 14.92 4.60
N SER A 87 18.62 14.42 5.70
CA SER A 87 17.91 13.46 6.56
C SER A 87 16.77 14.17 7.29
N ILE A 88 15.57 13.63 7.15
CA ILE A 88 14.34 14.17 7.76
C ILE A 88 14.03 13.46 9.07
N GLY A 89 14.31 12.16 9.14
CA GLY A 89 13.99 11.33 10.30
C GLY A 89 14.28 9.86 10.02
N SER A 90 13.66 8.97 10.81
CA SER A 90 13.77 7.53 10.64
C SER A 90 12.42 6.81 10.72
N LEU A 91 12.42 5.58 10.21
CA LEU A 91 11.32 4.64 10.24
C LEU A 91 11.75 3.36 10.93
N THR A 92 10.85 2.83 11.75
CA THR A 92 10.88 1.47 12.27
C THR A 92 9.56 0.78 11.94
N SER A 93 9.47 -0.53 12.19
CA SER A 93 8.22 -1.27 11.99
C SER A 93 7.05 -0.68 12.80
N LYS A 94 7.30 0.04 13.91
CA LYS A 94 6.24 0.64 14.73
C LYS A 94 5.45 1.70 13.96
N GLU A 95 6.13 2.60 13.26
CA GLU A 95 5.48 3.68 12.50
C GLU A 95 4.70 3.09 11.33
N ILE A 96 5.22 2.04 10.70
CA ILE A 96 4.53 1.28 9.65
C ILE A 96 3.22 0.69 10.17
N PHE A 97 3.25 -0.01 11.31
CA PHE A 97 2.05 -0.61 11.88
C PHE A 97 1.02 0.45 12.29
N ALA A 98 1.47 1.56 12.89
CA ALA A 98 0.59 2.66 13.25
C ALA A 98 -0.10 3.29 12.02
N PHE A 99 0.61 3.40 10.90
CA PHE A 99 0.06 3.85 9.62
C PHE A 99 -1.00 2.88 9.08
N LEU A 100 -0.68 1.58 9.05
CA LEU A 100 -1.60 0.55 8.53
C LEU A 100 -2.87 0.39 9.37
N SER A 101 -2.78 0.51 10.70
CA SER A 101 -3.95 0.41 11.58
C SER A 101 -4.96 1.54 11.37
N ARG A 102 -4.55 2.70 10.85
CA ARG A 102 -5.48 3.79 10.50
C ARG A 102 -6.23 3.53 9.20
N GLU A 103 -5.58 2.91 8.23
CA GLU A 103 -6.20 2.65 6.92
C GLU A 103 -7.33 1.60 7.02
N GLU A 104 -7.26 0.68 7.98
CA GLU A 104 -8.36 -0.26 8.24
C GLU A 104 -9.66 0.45 8.65
N GLU A 105 -9.59 1.51 9.47
CA GLU A 105 -10.76 2.31 9.89
C GLU A 105 -11.40 3.09 8.73
N GLY A 106 -10.62 3.43 7.69
CA GLY A 106 -11.10 4.14 6.50
C GLY A 106 -11.85 3.26 5.51
N ASN A 107 -11.68 1.94 5.58
CA ASN A 107 -12.21 0.98 4.62
C ASN A 107 -13.51 0.29 5.09
N GLU A 108 -13.96 0.56 6.32
CA GLU A 108 -15.20 0.02 6.91
C GLU A 108 -16.46 0.87 6.61
N ASN A 109 -16.34 1.97 5.87
CA ASN A 109 -17.46 2.86 5.50
C ASN A 109 -17.76 2.85 3.99
N ILE A 110 -18.02 1.67 3.41
CA ILE A 110 -18.56 1.53 2.04
C ILE A 110 -19.77 0.62 2.03
#